data_AF-A0A3B0UPD5-F1
#
_entry.id   AF-A0A3B0UPD5-F1
#
_cell.length_a   1.000
_cell.length_b   1.000
_cell.length_c   1.000
_cell.angle_alpha   90.00
_cell.angle_beta   90.00
_cell.angle_gamma   90.00
#
_symmetry.space_group_name_H-M   'P 1'
#
loop_
_entity.id
_entity.type
_entity.pdbx_description
1 polymer ?
#
loop_
_entity_poly.entity_id
_entity_poly.type
_entity_poly.pdbx_seq_one_letter_code
_entity_poly.pdbx_strand_id
1 'polypeptide(L)' 'PKELYEEIKKKFPEAVITYNPDFRQAIADSWPNSIDDSAARTNWGWEHSFDLPKIVKEIIKGMKNKFPLN' A
#
# COMPACT_ATOMS: atom_id res chain seq x y z
N PRO A 1 2.39 5.06 -6.17
CA PRO A 1 3.70 4.76 -5.50
C PRO A 1 4.13 5.76 -4.41
N LYS A 2 4.02 7.07 -4.67
CA LYS A 2 4.51 8.13 -3.75
C LYS A 2 3.90 8.07 -2.34
N GLU A 3 2.57 7.94 -2.23
CA GLU A 3 1.89 7.95 -0.92
C GLU A 3 2.36 6.83 0.02
N LEU A 4 2.54 5.62 -0.54
CA LEU A 4 3.09 4.49 0.20
C LEU A 4 4.53 4.76 0.68
N TYR A 5 5.36 5.36 -0.17
CA TYR A 5 6.73 5.72 0.19
C TYR A 5 6.76 6.75 1.32
N GLU A 6 5.92 7.80 1.26
CA GLU A 6 5.85 8.81 2.33
C GLU A 6 5.43 8.18 3.67
N GLU A 7 4.48 7.23 3.66
CA GLU A 7 4.08 6.53 4.88
C GLU A 7 5.19 5.64 5.45
N ILE A 8 5.95 4.96 4.59
CA ILE A 8 7.14 4.19 5.00
C ILE A 8 8.21 5.10 5.58
N LYS A 9 8.44 6.26 4.96
CA LYS A 9 9.47 7.22 5.37
C LYS A 9 9.24 7.79 6.77
N LYS A 10 7.99 7.92 7.20
CA LYS A 10 7.65 8.29 8.60
C LYS A 10 8.23 7.31 9.63
N LYS A 11 8.44 6.05 9.27
CA LYS A 11 9.03 5.02 10.14
C LYS A 11 10.52 4.81 9.90
N PHE A 12 10.98 5.04 8.67
CA PHE A 12 12.36 4.90 8.25
C PHE A 12 12.79 6.15 7.48
N PRO A 13 13.24 7.22 8.18
CA PRO A 13 13.56 8.50 7.56
C PRO A 13 14.62 8.39 6.45
N GLU A 14 15.56 7.45 6.61
CA GLU A 14 16.65 7.17 5.67
C GLU A 14 16.21 6.32 4.47
N ALA A 15 14.95 5.93 4.36
CA ALA A 15 14.47 5.13 3.24
C ALA A 15 14.57 5.93 1.92
N VAL A 16 15.15 5.30 0.90
CA VAL A 16 15.27 5.86 -0.46
C VAL A 16 14.44 5.04 -1.43
N ILE A 17 13.77 5.72 -2.36
CA ILE A 17 13.06 5.09 -3.47
C ILE A 17 13.59 5.61 -4.80
N THR A 18 13.75 4.73 -5.78
CA THR A 18 14.06 5.07 -7.17
C THR A 18 12.94 4.53 -8.06
N TYR A 19 12.64 5.25 -9.14
CA TYR A 19 11.59 4.87 -10.08
C TYR A 19 12.25 4.47 -11.40
N ASN A 20 12.08 3.21 -11.77
CA ASN A 20 12.51 2.69 -13.06
C ASN A 20 11.34 1.91 -13.69
N PRO A 21 10.37 2.61 -14.30
CA PRO A 21 9.18 1.97 -14.88
C PRO A 21 9.57 0.97 -15.96
N ASP A 22 8.90 -0.18 -15.97
CA ASP A 22 9.01 -1.17 -17.04
C ASP A 22 7.64 -1.38 -17.70
N PHE A 23 7.51 -2.43 -18.51
CA PHE A 23 6.28 -2.76 -19.22
C PHE A 23 5.03 -2.86 -18.32
N ARG A 24 5.19 -3.09 -17.01
CA ARG A 24 4.09 -3.15 -16.05
C ARG A 24 3.45 -1.78 -15.81
N GLN A 25 4.14 -0.68 -16.10
CA GLN A 25 3.54 0.65 -16.00
C GLN A 25 2.36 0.80 -16.96
N ALA A 26 2.50 0.35 -18.21
CA ALA A 26 1.39 0.37 -19.18
C ALA A 26 0.21 -0.51 -18.74
N ILE A 27 0.48 -1.61 -18.02
CA ILE A 27 -0.56 -2.45 -17.43
C ILE A 27 -1.27 -1.69 -16.30
N ALA A 28 -0.51 -1.06 -15.39
CA ALA A 28 -1.07 -0.27 -14.30
C ALA A 28 -1.87 0.94 -14.80
N ASP A 29 -1.41 1.62 -15.85
CA ASP A 29 -2.08 2.76 -16.48
C ASP A 29 -3.41 2.36 -17.15
N SER A 30 -3.60 1.07 -17.46
CA SER A 30 -4.84 0.55 -18.02
C SER A 30 -5.93 0.30 -16.98
N TRP A 31 -5.58 0.29 -15.69
CA TRP A 31 -6.52 0.02 -14.59
C TRP A 31 -7.11 1.33 -14.04
N PRO A 32 -8.33 1.28 -13.47
CA PRO A 32 -8.90 2.45 -12.79
C PRO A 32 -8.10 2.78 -11.52
N ASN A 33 -7.94 4.08 -11.23
CA ASN A 33 -7.24 4.55 -10.03
C ASN A 33 -8.02 4.29 -8.72
N SER A 34 -9.34 4.15 -8.80
CA SER A 34 -10.21 3.84 -7.66
C SER A 34 -11.43 3.04 -8.14
N ILE A 35 -12.09 2.39 -7.19
CA ILE A 35 -13.28 1.58 -7.44
C ILE A 35 -14.41 2.16 -6.59
N ASP A 36 -15.58 2.35 -7.21
CA ASP A 36 -16.80 2.62 -6.46
C ASP A 36 -17.27 1.33 -5.77
N ASP A 37 -17.18 1.31 -4.45
CA ASP A 37 -17.55 0.19 -3.59
C ASP A 37 -18.95 0.35 -2.96
N SER A 38 -19.73 1.36 -3.37
CA SER A 38 -21.04 1.70 -2.79
C SER A 38 -22.02 0.51 -2.77
N ALA A 39 -22.09 -0.26 -3.86
CA ALA A 39 -22.96 -1.43 -3.92
C ALA A 39 -22.59 -2.49 -2.87
N ALA A 40 -21.30 -2.69 -2.58
CA ALA A 40 -20.85 -3.63 -1.56
C ALA A 40 -21.18 -3.14 -0.14
N ARG A 41 -21.01 -1.83 0.10
CA ARG A 41 -21.40 -1.18 1.36
C ARG A 41 -22.90 -1.34 1.62
N THR A 42 -23.74 -1.10 0.61
CA THR A 42 -25.19 -1.17 0.73
C THR A 42 -25.69 -2.61 0.87
N ASN A 43 -25.20 -3.53 0.04
CA ASN A 43 -25.81 -4.86 -0.08
C ASN A 43 -25.43 -5.80 1.07
N TRP A 44 -24.21 -5.69 1.58
CA TRP A 44 -23.69 -6.63 2.58
C TRP A 44 -22.81 -5.94 3.64
N GLY A 45 -22.91 -4.61 3.75
CA GLY A 45 -22.26 -3.87 4.83
C GLY A 45 -20.74 -3.89 4.76
N TRP A 46 -20.17 -4.02 3.56
CA TRP A 46 -18.72 -4.00 3.42
C TRP A 46 -18.14 -2.70 3.97
N GLU A 47 -17.05 -2.80 4.73
CA GLU A 47 -16.22 -1.67 5.12
C GLU A 47 -14.76 -2.11 5.27
N HIS A 48 -13.82 -1.28 4.84
CA HIS A 48 -12.40 -1.51 5.06
C HIS A 48 -12.01 -1.15 6.50
N SER A 49 -11.39 -2.09 7.22
CA SER A 49 -10.89 -1.82 8.58
C SER A 49 -9.46 -1.25 8.60
N PHE A 50 -8.76 -1.34 7.47
CA PHE A 50 -7.36 -1.00 7.30
C PHE A 50 -7.20 0.13 6.28
N ASP A 51 -6.72 1.27 6.75
CA ASP A 51 -6.24 2.37 5.92
C ASP A 51 -4.75 2.19 5.59
N LEU A 52 -4.21 3.07 4.75
CA LEU A 52 -2.79 3.00 4.35
C LEU A 52 -1.82 2.99 5.55
N PRO A 53 -1.94 3.86 6.57
CA PRO A 53 -1.07 3.81 7.75
C PRO A 53 -1.12 2.48 8.52
N LYS A 54 -2.32 1.90 8.73
CA LYS A 54 -2.47 0.60 9.39
C LYS A 54 -1.84 -0.53 8.56
N ILE A 55 -2.04 -0.52 7.24
CA ILE A 55 -1.43 -1.52 6.34
C ILE A 55 0.10 -1.45 6.43
N VAL A 56 0.70 -0.27 6.30
CA VAL A 56 2.16 -0.10 6.36
C VAL A 56 2.71 -0.60 7.70
N LYS A 57 2.04 -0.26 8.81
CA LYS A 57 2.44 -0.72 10.15
C LYS A 57 2.44 -2.25 10.26
N GLU A 58 1.37 -2.92 9.83
CA GLU A 58 1.27 -4.38 9.94
C GLU A 58 2.22 -5.11 8.98
N ILE A 59 2.46 -4.58 7.77
CA ILE A 59 3.46 -5.13 6.85
C ILE A 59 4.86 -5.07 7.48
N ILE A 60 5.27 -3.92 8.02
CA ILE A 60 6.58 -3.77 8.66
C ILE A 60 6.73 -4.74 9.84
N LYS A 61 5.67 -4.89 10.65
CA LYS A 61 5.65 -5.85 11.76
C LYS A 61 5.85 -7.29 11.27
N GLY A 62 5.11 -7.69 10.24
CA GLY A 62 5.25 -9.02 9.62
C GLY A 62 6.64 -9.26 9.02
N MET A 63 7.21 -8.24 8.37
CA MET A 63 8.57 -8.30 7.82
C MET A 63 9.62 -8.49 8.91
N LYS A 64 9.53 -7.77 10.04
CA LYS A 64 10.47 -7.94 11.17
C LYS A 64 10.42 -9.34 11.78
N ASN A 65 9.24 -9.96 11.82
CA ASN A 65 9.10 -11.33 12.29
C ASN A 65 9.73 -12.35 11.32
N LYS A 66 9.62 -12.10 10.02
CA LYS A 66 10.13 -13.00 8.97
C LYS A 66 11.63 -12.81 8.71
N PHE A 67 12.12 -11.59 8.84
CA PHE A 67 13.51 -11.19 8.65
C PHE A 67 14.00 -10.52 9.94
N PRO A 68 14.25 -11.31 11.01
CA PRO A 68 14.86 -10.75 12.21
C PRO A 68 16.19 -10.12 11.80
N LEU A 69 16.31 -8.82 12.06
CA LEU A 69 17.57 -8.10 11.87
C LEU A 69 18.52 -8.61 12.96
N ASN A 70 19.59 -9.29 12.53
CA ASN A 70 20.69 -9.71 13.40
C ASN A 70 21.44 -8.49 13.94
#